data_AF-A0A351HZP1-F1
#
_entry.id   AF-A0A351HZP1-F1
#
_cell.length_a   1.000
_cell.length_b   1.000
_cell.length_c   1.000
_cell.angle_alpha   90.00
_cell.angle_beta   90.00
_cell.angle_gamma   90.00
#
_symmetry.space_group_name_H-M   'P 1'
#
loop_
_entity.id
_entity.type
_entity.pdbx_description
1 polymer ?
#
loop_
_entity_poly.entity_id
_entity_poly.type
_entity_poly.pdbx_seq_one_letter_code
_entity_poly.pdbx_strand_id
1 'polypeptide(L)'
;MRNISCAARFSVLALILSAAPARAIELSLEENRAERGSVGFVDMQRLFSASPDSARAKESFEELVRQAEERLNLKKAEAAKLRLDLEALKVERETLARSTPTAAAAPESAKISPRTLALPGMTPLEASPTSPPAASTSAPAAPAVVVSTIAAPATGAAILQNQRLLELDGRIIGLQADLDHKEAEIKRERQEADKGLIGVEGRKTDQVLARLYRAINEVAHREGVSVVVDKTAILYGHPAVDITDKVLKHLRGNAQP
;
A
#
# COMPACT_ATOMS: atom_id res chain seq x y z
N MET A 1 62.00 40.12 52.93
CA MET A 1 61.60 39.19 54.01
C MET A 1 60.33 38.47 53.57
N ARG A 2 60.14 37.21 54.03
CA ARG A 2 58.87 36.44 54.10
C ARG A 2 58.11 36.14 52.80
N ASN A 3 57.98 34.84 52.54
CA ASN A 3 56.92 34.21 51.73
C ASN A 3 55.57 34.31 52.45
N ILE A 4 54.45 33.93 51.78
CA ILE A 4 53.48 32.90 52.23
C ILE A 4 52.32 32.76 51.21
N SER A 5 51.72 31.56 51.16
CA SER A 5 50.71 31.13 50.19
C SER A 5 49.26 31.22 50.69
N CYS A 6 48.29 31.29 49.78
CA CYS A 6 46.91 30.77 49.94
C CYS A 6 46.22 30.68 48.55
N ALA A 7 45.36 29.75 48.11
CA ALA A 7 44.92 28.39 48.49
C ALA A 7 43.37 28.21 48.50
N ALA A 8 42.79 27.75 47.37
CA ALA A 8 41.48 27.05 47.19
C ALA A 8 41.30 26.85 45.66
N ARG A 9 40.92 25.74 45.02
CA ARG A 9 40.14 24.49 45.31
C ARG A 9 38.62 24.63 45.40
N PHE A 10 37.95 24.44 44.26
CA PHE A 10 36.71 23.66 44.01
C PHE A 10 36.56 23.61 42.46
N SER A 11 35.92 22.68 41.76
CA SER A 11 35.65 21.23 41.87
C SER A 11 34.68 20.93 40.72
N VAL A 12 35.13 20.15 39.73
CA VAL A 12 34.34 19.37 38.75
C VAL A 12 32.91 19.83 38.42
N LEU A 13 32.69 20.23 37.15
CA LEU A 13 31.54 19.76 36.37
C LEU A 13 31.99 19.48 34.93
N ALA A 14 31.67 18.29 34.43
CA ALA A 14 32.11 17.84 33.10
C ALA A 14 31.04 18.12 32.04
N LEU A 15 31.43 18.81 30.96
CA LEU A 15 30.66 18.84 29.72
C LEU A 15 31.33 17.91 28.70
N ILE A 16 30.97 16.63 28.73
CA ILE A 16 31.46 15.64 27.75
C ILE A 16 30.77 15.93 26.42
N LEU A 17 31.46 16.71 25.57
CA LEU A 17 31.01 16.98 24.21
C LEU A 17 31.10 15.67 23.41
N SER A 18 29.95 15.14 22.98
CA SER A 18 29.87 13.87 22.26
C SER A 18 30.48 13.99 20.87
N ALA A 19 31.78 13.70 20.76
CA ALA A 19 32.49 13.59 19.50
C ALA A 19 32.03 12.31 18.79
N ALA A 20 31.01 12.44 17.92
CA ALA A 20 30.65 11.38 17.00
C ALA A 20 31.87 11.00 16.14
N PRO A 21 32.21 9.71 15.99
CA PRO A 21 33.39 9.30 15.25
C PRO A 21 33.21 9.57 13.76
N ALA A 22 33.76 10.69 13.29
CA ALA A 22 33.92 10.97 11.88
C ALA A 22 34.77 9.86 11.26
N ARG A 23 34.14 8.95 10.51
CA ARG A 23 34.84 7.87 9.79
C ARG A 23 35.56 8.43 8.57
N ALA A 24 36.71 9.06 8.83
CA ALA A 24 37.71 9.29 7.80
C ALA A 24 38.10 7.93 7.19
N ILE A 25 38.09 7.86 5.86
CA ILE A 25 38.61 6.70 5.13
C ILE A 25 40.11 6.92 4.99
N GLU A 26 40.87 6.47 5.98
CA GLU A 26 42.33 6.48 5.94
C GLU A 26 42.82 5.43 4.93
N LEU A 27 43.07 5.89 3.70
CA LEU A 27 43.73 5.09 2.67
C LEU A 27 45.22 5.06 2.95
N SER A 28 45.69 4.00 3.60
CA SER A 28 47.12 3.76 3.87
C SER A 28 47.91 3.56 2.57
N LEU A 29 48.51 4.63 2.05
CA LEU A 29 49.33 4.63 0.83
C LEU A 29 50.75 4.04 1.04
N GLU A 30 51.04 3.52 2.23
CA GLU A 30 52.39 3.18 2.70
C GLU A 30 53.02 1.99 1.95
N GLU A 31 52.22 0.99 1.59
CA GLU A 31 52.72 -0.33 1.14
C GLU A 31 53.08 -0.39 -0.36
N ASN A 32 52.57 0.52 -1.20
CA ASN A 32 52.71 0.42 -2.66
C ASN A 32 53.43 1.62 -3.31
N ARG A 33 54.46 2.13 -2.64
CA ARG A 33 55.20 3.36 -2.99
C ARG A 33 55.88 3.37 -4.37
N ALA A 34 55.91 2.24 -5.07
CA ALA A 34 56.39 2.12 -6.44
C ALA A 34 55.36 2.58 -7.48
N GLU A 35 54.07 2.39 -7.21
CA GLU A 35 52.97 2.86 -8.07
C GLU A 35 52.33 4.08 -7.42
N ARG A 36 52.51 5.26 -8.03
CA ARG A 36 51.79 6.49 -7.63
C ARG A 36 50.33 6.38 -8.03
N GLY A 37 49.54 5.64 -7.25
CA GLY A 37 48.16 5.32 -7.58
C GLY A 37 47.33 6.57 -7.81
N SER A 38 46.88 6.76 -9.06
CA SER A 38 46.06 7.92 -9.40
C SER A 38 44.60 7.66 -9.05
N VAL A 39 43.95 8.66 -8.44
CA VAL A 39 42.52 8.63 -8.16
C VAL A 39 41.81 9.25 -9.35
N GLY A 40 40.98 8.48 -10.05
CA GLY A 40 40.11 8.91 -11.14
C GLY A 40 38.66 9.09 -10.68
N PHE A 41 37.84 9.74 -11.49
CA PHE A 41 36.40 9.81 -11.23
C PHE A 41 35.52 9.58 -12.44
N VAL A 42 34.29 9.16 -12.17
CA VAL A 42 33.30 8.70 -13.15
C VAL A 42 31.92 9.23 -12.78
N ASP A 43 31.17 9.72 -13.75
CA ASP A 43 29.75 10.07 -13.61
C ASP A 43 28.88 8.84 -13.88
N MET A 44 28.52 8.08 -12.84
CA MET A 44 27.74 6.84 -12.99
C MET A 44 26.36 7.07 -13.61
N GLN A 45 25.73 8.22 -13.33
CA GLN A 45 24.39 8.55 -13.84
C GLN A 45 24.42 8.87 -15.34
N ARG A 46 25.40 9.65 -15.80
CA ARG A 46 25.64 9.92 -17.22
C ARG A 46 26.05 8.66 -17.96
N LEU A 47 26.91 7.83 -17.36
CA LEU A 47 27.32 6.55 -17.93
C LEU A 47 26.13 5.60 -18.16
N PHE A 48 25.30 5.37 -17.14
CA PHE A 48 24.11 4.54 -17.27
C PHE A 48 23.18 5.10 -18.35
N SER A 49 22.84 6.40 -18.25
CA SER A 49 21.86 7.06 -19.14
C SER A 49 22.28 7.14 -20.61
N ALA A 50 23.59 7.21 -20.89
CA ALA A 50 24.12 7.26 -22.26
C ALA A 50 24.63 5.91 -22.79
N SER A 51 24.40 4.80 -22.06
CA SER A 51 24.74 3.45 -22.49
C SER A 51 23.64 2.85 -23.39
N PRO A 52 23.99 2.12 -24.47
CA PRO A 52 23.00 1.48 -25.33
C PRO A 52 22.25 0.34 -24.63
N ASP A 53 22.88 -0.30 -23.64
CA ASP A 53 22.25 -1.37 -22.86
C ASP A 53 21.19 -0.85 -21.89
N SER A 54 21.35 0.35 -21.31
CA SER A 54 20.28 0.99 -20.50
C SER A 54 19.05 1.32 -21.37
N ALA A 55 19.26 1.79 -22.61
CA ALA A 55 18.17 2.04 -23.55
C ALA A 55 17.38 0.75 -23.86
N ARG A 56 18.08 -0.32 -24.26
CA ARG A 56 17.46 -1.66 -24.50
C ARG A 56 16.77 -2.22 -23.26
N ALA A 57 17.34 -2.00 -22.07
CA ALA A 57 16.77 -2.46 -20.81
C ALA A 57 15.44 -1.77 -20.47
N LYS A 58 15.34 -0.45 -20.74
CA LYS A 58 14.13 0.37 -20.58
C LYS A 58 13.06 0.02 -21.60
N GLU A 59 13.40 -0.02 -22.89
CA GLU A 59 12.48 -0.40 -23.98
C GLU A 59 11.78 -1.74 -23.68
N SER A 60 12.58 -2.79 -23.45
CA SER A 60 12.06 -4.12 -23.11
C SER A 60 11.44 -4.21 -21.69
N PHE A 61 11.46 -3.15 -20.89
CA PHE A 61 10.77 -3.05 -19.60
C PHE A 61 9.43 -2.33 -19.77
N GLU A 62 9.39 -1.25 -20.53
CA GLU A 62 8.17 -0.56 -20.98
C GLU A 62 7.25 -1.53 -21.74
N GLU A 63 7.79 -2.45 -22.55
CA GLU A 63 7.03 -3.56 -23.14
C GLU A 63 6.35 -4.46 -22.09
N LEU A 64 7.01 -4.76 -20.98
CA LEU A 64 6.48 -5.61 -19.91
C LEU A 64 5.46 -4.87 -19.04
N VAL A 65 5.65 -3.56 -18.80
CA VAL A 65 4.63 -2.68 -18.22
C VAL A 65 3.37 -2.74 -19.09
N ARG A 66 3.51 -2.48 -20.39
CA ARG A 66 2.40 -2.45 -21.35
C ARG A 66 1.63 -3.77 -21.39
N GLN A 67 2.34 -4.90 -21.42
CA GLN A 67 1.72 -6.24 -21.37
C GLN A 67 1.00 -6.54 -20.03
N ALA A 68 1.54 -6.07 -18.90
CA ALA A 68 0.89 -6.22 -17.60
C ALA A 68 -0.37 -5.35 -17.48
N GLU A 69 -0.29 -4.09 -17.94
CA GLU A 69 -1.43 -3.17 -17.99
C GLU A 69 -2.55 -3.67 -18.91
N GLU A 70 -2.22 -4.19 -20.10
CA GLU A 70 -3.19 -4.80 -21.03
C GLU A 70 -3.96 -5.95 -20.36
N ARG A 71 -3.27 -6.88 -19.68
CA ARG A 71 -3.90 -7.99 -18.95
C ARG A 71 -4.82 -7.51 -17.83
N LEU A 72 -4.35 -6.55 -17.01
CA LEU A 72 -5.16 -5.97 -15.94
C LEU A 72 -6.36 -5.19 -16.49
N ASN A 73 -6.23 -4.52 -17.63
CA ASN A 73 -7.32 -3.75 -18.23
C ASN A 73 -8.38 -4.65 -18.87
N LEU A 74 -8.01 -5.77 -19.48
CA LEU A 74 -8.97 -6.79 -19.94
C LEU A 74 -9.81 -7.34 -18.78
N LYS A 75 -9.17 -7.76 -17.67
CA LYS A 75 -9.89 -8.27 -16.49
C LYS A 75 -10.72 -7.19 -15.77
N LYS A 76 -10.26 -5.94 -15.71
CA LYS A 76 -11.08 -4.81 -15.25
C LYS A 76 -12.33 -4.62 -16.12
N ALA A 77 -12.23 -4.79 -17.43
CA ALA A 77 -13.37 -4.69 -18.34
C ALA A 77 -14.38 -5.84 -18.16
N GLU A 78 -13.92 -7.07 -17.86
CA GLU A 78 -14.80 -8.17 -17.44
C GLU A 78 -15.53 -7.83 -16.13
N ALA A 79 -14.81 -7.38 -15.10
CA ALA A 79 -15.41 -6.96 -13.84
C ALA A 79 -16.33 -5.72 -13.97
N ALA A 80 -16.11 -4.87 -14.98
CA ALA A 80 -17.00 -3.75 -15.28
C ALA A 80 -18.32 -4.21 -15.91
N LYS A 81 -18.31 -5.23 -16.78
CA LYS A 81 -19.54 -5.86 -17.30
C LYS A 81 -20.36 -6.48 -16.17
N LEU A 82 -19.72 -7.30 -15.30
CA LEU A 82 -20.39 -7.90 -14.15
C LEU A 82 -21.01 -6.86 -13.20
N ARG A 83 -20.39 -5.68 -13.01
CA ARG A 83 -21.00 -4.57 -12.26
C ARG A 83 -22.28 -4.06 -12.93
N LEU A 84 -22.26 -3.81 -14.25
CA LEU A 84 -23.43 -3.34 -14.99
C LEU A 84 -24.56 -4.37 -15.00
N ASP A 85 -24.25 -5.66 -15.17
CA ASP A 85 -25.24 -6.75 -15.12
C ASP A 85 -25.89 -6.86 -13.73
N LEU A 86 -25.09 -6.70 -12.66
CA LEU A 86 -25.54 -6.71 -11.27
C LEU A 86 -26.40 -5.47 -10.93
N GLU A 87 -26.00 -4.29 -11.39
CA GLU A 87 -26.79 -3.06 -11.27
C GLU A 87 -28.13 -3.17 -12.02
N ALA A 88 -28.14 -3.73 -13.23
CA ALA A 88 -29.35 -3.99 -14.00
C ALA A 88 -30.31 -4.95 -13.27
N LEU A 89 -29.80 -6.06 -12.71
CA LEU A 89 -30.61 -6.98 -11.90
C LEU A 89 -31.14 -6.33 -10.62
N LYS A 90 -30.35 -5.47 -9.94
CA LYS A 90 -30.80 -4.72 -8.76
C LYS A 90 -31.94 -3.74 -9.12
N VAL A 91 -31.86 -3.06 -10.26
CA VAL A 91 -32.93 -2.18 -10.75
C VAL A 91 -34.17 -3.00 -11.14
N GLU A 92 -34.03 -4.13 -11.85
CA GLU A 92 -35.16 -5.03 -12.14
C GLU A 92 -35.85 -5.45 -10.83
N ARG A 93 -35.07 -5.92 -9.86
CA ARG A 93 -35.56 -6.34 -8.53
C ARG A 93 -36.25 -5.21 -7.79
N GLU A 94 -35.73 -3.99 -7.79
CA GLU A 94 -36.41 -2.83 -7.18
C GLU A 94 -37.73 -2.52 -7.90
N THR A 95 -37.75 -2.49 -9.24
CA THR A 95 -38.99 -2.23 -9.99
C THR A 95 -40.06 -3.28 -9.74
N LEU A 96 -39.69 -4.57 -9.63
CA LEU A 96 -40.63 -5.62 -9.24
C LEU A 96 -41.11 -5.45 -7.80
N ALA A 97 -40.21 -5.24 -6.83
CA ALA A 97 -40.56 -5.03 -5.43
C ALA A 97 -41.43 -3.77 -5.19
N ARG A 98 -41.29 -2.75 -6.05
CA ARG A 98 -42.12 -1.55 -6.06
C ARG A 98 -43.45 -1.74 -6.80
N SER A 99 -43.53 -2.71 -7.71
CA SER A 99 -44.77 -3.12 -8.40
C SER A 99 -45.68 -4.00 -7.54
N THR A 100 -45.13 -4.66 -6.51
CA THR A 100 -45.91 -5.35 -5.48
C THR A 100 -46.40 -4.35 -4.42
N PRO A 101 -47.71 -4.05 -4.33
CA PRO A 101 -48.24 -3.13 -3.32
C PRO A 101 -48.29 -3.81 -1.95
N THR A 102 -47.23 -3.68 -1.16
CA THR A 102 -47.22 -4.12 0.24
C THR A 102 -48.29 -3.37 1.03
N ALA A 103 -49.25 -4.10 1.58
CA ALA A 103 -50.28 -3.58 2.47
C ALA A 103 -49.70 -3.23 3.85
N ALA A 104 -48.96 -2.11 3.93
CA ALA A 104 -48.33 -1.59 5.14
C ALA A 104 -48.74 -0.13 5.45
N ALA A 105 -49.97 0.25 5.09
CA ALA A 105 -50.59 1.50 5.55
C ALA A 105 -51.22 1.32 6.95
N ALA A 106 -50.40 0.96 7.95
CA ALA A 106 -50.80 1.06 9.35
C ALA A 106 -50.71 2.54 9.78
N PRO A 107 -51.77 3.14 10.36
CA PRO A 107 -51.74 4.56 10.70
C PRO A 107 -50.77 4.84 11.87
N GLU A 108 -49.83 5.76 11.66
CA GLU A 108 -48.95 6.27 12.72
C GLU A 108 -49.80 7.02 13.76
N SER A 109 -49.99 6.40 14.93
CA SER A 109 -50.86 6.95 15.99
C SER A 109 -50.45 8.36 16.42
N ALA A 110 -51.45 9.24 16.45
CA ALA A 110 -51.36 10.68 16.71
C ALA A 110 -50.30 11.11 17.75
N LYS A 111 -49.40 12.00 17.31
CA LYS A 111 -48.52 12.78 18.19
C LYS A 111 -49.36 13.76 19.03
N ILE A 112 -49.65 13.40 20.28
CA ILE A 112 -50.24 14.30 21.28
C ILE A 112 -49.17 14.63 22.31
N SER A 113 -48.60 15.83 22.22
CA SER A 113 -47.62 16.35 23.19
C SER A 113 -48.27 17.38 24.12
N PRO A 114 -48.63 17.03 25.37
CA PRO A 114 -48.90 18.03 26.40
C PRO A 114 -47.57 18.66 26.83
N ARG A 115 -47.39 19.95 26.53
CA ARG A 115 -46.17 20.71 26.83
C ARG A 115 -46.29 21.36 28.21
N THR A 116 -45.68 20.75 29.23
CA THR A 116 -45.64 21.30 30.60
C THR A 116 -44.20 21.65 30.99
N LEU A 117 -43.99 22.87 31.51
CA LEU A 117 -42.69 23.31 32.02
C LEU A 117 -42.57 22.98 33.51
N ALA A 118 -41.43 22.45 33.95
CA ALA A 118 -41.04 22.42 35.36
C ALA A 118 -39.51 22.37 35.54
N LEU A 119 -38.97 23.38 36.22
CA LEU A 119 -37.64 23.50 36.82
C LEU A 119 -37.80 24.46 38.01
N PRO A 120 -36.97 24.42 39.07
CA PRO A 120 -36.08 23.35 39.54
C PRO A 120 -36.34 22.98 41.03
N GLY A 121 -35.58 22.05 41.61
CA GLY A 121 -35.31 22.09 43.07
C GLY A 121 -35.20 20.77 43.84
N MET A 122 -34.08 20.67 44.58
CA MET A 122 -33.85 19.93 45.83
C MET A 122 -34.00 18.39 45.89
N THR A 123 -32.87 17.76 46.23
CA THR A 123 -32.75 16.41 46.81
C THR A 123 -33.25 16.37 48.26
N PRO A 124 -33.57 15.17 48.80
CA PRO A 124 -32.57 14.50 49.65
C PRO A 124 -32.55 12.94 49.53
N LEU A 125 -31.74 12.34 50.41
CA LEU A 125 -31.51 10.94 50.80
C LEU A 125 -32.81 10.09 50.91
N GLU A 126 -32.85 8.75 50.88
CA GLU A 126 -31.85 7.64 50.90
C GLU A 126 -32.53 6.33 50.34
N ALA A 127 -32.07 5.06 50.36
CA ALA A 127 -30.92 4.33 50.94
C ALA A 127 -30.54 3.07 50.09
N SER A 128 -29.55 2.30 50.57
CA SER A 128 -29.31 0.85 50.27
C SER A 128 -29.82 -0.01 51.46
N PRO A 129 -29.76 -1.38 51.50
CA PRO A 129 -29.17 -2.36 50.56
C PRO A 129 -30.01 -3.66 50.33
N THR A 130 -29.38 -4.69 49.74
CA THR A 130 -29.59 -6.16 49.95
C THR A 130 -30.49 -6.97 48.99
N SER A 131 -29.82 -7.71 48.10
CA SER A 131 -29.87 -9.15 47.72
C SER A 131 -31.15 -10.04 47.87
N PRO A 132 -31.29 -11.11 47.03
CA PRO A 132 -32.51 -11.93 46.87
C PRO A 132 -32.47 -13.27 47.66
N PRO A 133 -33.44 -14.21 47.54
CA PRO A 133 -33.42 -15.21 46.44
C PRO A 133 -34.80 -15.85 46.05
N ALA A 134 -34.71 -16.94 45.27
CA ALA A 134 -35.61 -18.11 45.22
C ALA A 134 -36.81 -18.15 44.25
N ALA A 135 -36.78 -19.21 43.43
CA ALA A 135 -37.71 -19.61 42.38
C ALA A 135 -39.10 -20.07 42.86
N SER A 136 -40.02 -20.25 41.91
CA SER A 136 -41.12 -21.24 42.02
C SER A 136 -41.50 -21.77 40.63
N THR A 137 -41.62 -23.10 40.52
CA THR A 137 -41.97 -23.80 39.28
C THR A 137 -43.40 -24.33 39.38
N SER A 138 -44.27 -23.98 38.44
CA SER A 138 -45.54 -24.69 38.24
C SER A 138 -46.07 -24.52 36.80
N ALA A 139 -46.57 -25.62 36.24
CA ALA A 139 -47.53 -25.63 35.14
C ALA A 139 -48.92 -25.90 35.73
N PRO A 140 -50.02 -25.63 35.01
CA PRO A 140 -50.57 -26.70 34.19
C PRO A 140 -51.33 -26.27 32.92
N ALA A 141 -51.64 -27.29 32.10
CA ALA A 141 -52.83 -27.45 31.24
C ALA A 141 -53.21 -26.38 30.17
N ALA A 142 -53.27 -26.89 28.93
CA ALA A 142 -53.96 -26.33 27.76
C ALA A 142 -55.51 -26.53 27.86
N PRO A 143 -56.35 -26.25 26.83
CA PRO A 143 -56.05 -25.66 25.51
C PRO A 143 -56.98 -24.51 25.06
N ALA A 144 -56.49 -23.64 24.17
CA ALA A 144 -57.30 -22.66 23.45
C ALA A 144 -57.09 -22.79 21.93
N VAL A 145 -58.01 -23.47 21.24
CA VAL A 145 -57.99 -23.60 19.77
C VAL A 145 -58.55 -22.32 19.14
N VAL A 146 -57.67 -21.40 18.76
CA VAL A 146 -58.04 -20.20 17.98
C VAL A 146 -57.91 -20.45 16.48
N VAL A 147 -58.86 -21.21 15.93
CA VAL A 147 -59.10 -21.21 14.48
C VAL A 147 -59.72 -19.87 14.10
N SER A 148 -58.89 -18.91 13.68
CA SER A 148 -59.19 -17.94 12.62
C SER A 148 -58.05 -16.94 12.40
N THR A 149 -57.27 -17.14 11.36
CA THR A 149 -57.09 -16.12 10.32
C THR A 149 -56.88 -16.88 9.02
N ILE A 150 -57.87 -16.83 8.14
CA ILE A 150 -57.72 -17.33 6.78
C ILE A 150 -56.71 -16.40 6.11
N ALA A 151 -55.51 -16.90 5.81
CA ALA A 151 -54.53 -16.13 5.05
C ALA A 151 -55.19 -15.69 3.73
N ALA A 152 -55.15 -14.38 3.46
CA ALA A 152 -55.77 -13.83 2.25
C ALA A 152 -55.25 -14.59 1.02
N PRO A 153 -56.12 -14.95 0.05
CA PRO A 153 -55.67 -15.65 -1.14
C PRO A 153 -54.72 -14.74 -1.92
N ALA A 154 -53.42 -15.00 -1.80
CA ALA A 154 -52.41 -14.36 -2.63
C ALA A 154 -52.77 -14.67 -4.08
N THR A 155 -53.22 -13.64 -4.81
CA THR A 155 -53.60 -13.75 -6.22
C THR A 155 -52.46 -14.44 -6.98
N GLY A 156 -52.74 -15.35 -7.92
CA GLY A 156 -51.69 -16.16 -8.56
C GLY A 156 -50.54 -15.32 -9.15
N ALA A 157 -50.83 -14.12 -9.64
CA ALA A 157 -49.83 -13.13 -10.04
C ALA A 157 -48.85 -12.73 -8.93
N ALA A 158 -49.32 -12.49 -7.70
CA ALA A 158 -48.48 -12.16 -6.55
C ALA A 158 -47.59 -13.33 -6.12
N ILE A 159 -48.06 -14.58 -6.22
CA ILE A 159 -47.24 -15.77 -5.95
C ILE A 159 -46.10 -15.87 -6.98
N LEU A 160 -46.40 -15.70 -8.27
CA LEU A 160 -45.41 -15.71 -9.35
C LEU A 160 -44.43 -14.51 -9.26
N GLN A 161 -44.90 -13.33 -8.84
CA GLN A 161 -44.04 -12.16 -8.58
C GLN A 161 -43.05 -12.44 -7.45
N ASN A 162 -43.48 -13.02 -6.33
CA ASN A 162 -42.60 -13.39 -5.22
C ASN A 162 -41.58 -14.45 -5.65
N GLN A 163 -41.98 -15.44 -6.46
CA GLN A 163 -41.06 -16.45 -7.00
C GLN A 163 -39.97 -15.83 -7.89
N ARG A 164 -40.33 -14.88 -8.78
CA ARG A 164 -39.34 -14.14 -9.59
C ARG A 164 -38.47 -13.21 -8.75
N LEU A 165 -38.99 -12.64 -7.66
CA LEU A 165 -38.20 -11.81 -6.74
C LEU A 165 -37.13 -12.63 -6.02
N LEU A 166 -37.47 -13.84 -5.57
CA LEU A 166 -36.53 -14.82 -4.99
C LEU A 166 -35.47 -15.26 -6.00
N GLU A 167 -35.84 -15.46 -7.27
CA GLU A 167 -34.89 -15.79 -8.33
C GLU A 167 -33.91 -14.63 -8.61
N LEU A 168 -34.42 -13.39 -8.68
CA LEU A 168 -33.58 -12.20 -8.84
C LEU A 168 -32.63 -12.00 -7.65
N ASP A 169 -33.11 -12.13 -6.42
CA ASP A 169 -32.27 -12.05 -5.22
C ASP A 169 -31.16 -13.12 -5.22
N GLY A 170 -31.49 -14.36 -5.63
CA GLY A 170 -30.50 -15.43 -5.80
C GLY A 170 -29.45 -15.12 -6.87
N ARG A 171 -29.87 -14.59 -8.03
CA ARG A 171 -28.96 -14.17 -9.12
C ARG A 171 -28.06 -13.00 -8.70
N ILE A 172 -28.60 -12.02 -7.96
CA ILE A 172 -27.83 -10.87 -7.44
C ILE A 172 -26.77 -11.33 -6.44
N ILE A 173 -27.10 -12.26 -5.54
CA ILE A 173 -26.12 -12.83 -4.58
C ILE A 173 -25.01 -13.58 -5.33
N GLY A 174 -25.35 -14.37 -6.35
CA GLY A 174 -24.37 -15.06 -7.21
C GLY A 174 -23.42 -14.08 -7.92
N LEU A 175 -23.97 -13.14 -8.70
CA LEU A 175 -23.15 -12.15 -9.42
C LEU A 175 -22.31 -11.28 -8.50
N GLN A 176 -22.79 -10.97 -7.29
CA GLN A 176 -22.00 -10.19 -6.32
C GLN A 176 -20.83 -11.02 -5.75
N ALA A 177 -21.02 -12.31 -5.47
CA ALA A 177 -19.94 -13.20 -5.06
C ALA A 177 -18.89 -13.43 -6.17
N ASP A 178 -19.34 -13.61 -7.42
CA ASP A 178 -18.46 -13.73 -8.60
C ASP A 178 -17.64 -12.44 -8.83
N LEU A 179 -18.28 -11.29 -8.67
CA LEU A 179 -17.65 -9.97 -8.75
C LEU A 179 -16.62 -9.76 -7.62
N ASP A 180 -16.99 -10.03 -6.37
CA ASP A 180 -16.08 -9.92 -5.22
C ASP A 180 -14.85 -10.84 -5.40
N HIS A 181 -15.05 -12.03 -5.96
CA HIS A 181 -13.97 -12.95 -6.32
C HIS A 181 -13.09 -12.37 -7.43
N LYS A 182 -13.68 -11.84 -8.51
CA LYS A 182 -12.96 -11.24 -9.64
C LYS A 182 -12.18 -9.99 -9.24
N GLU A 183 -12.72 -9.16 -8.35
CA GLU A 183 -12.00 -8.02 -7.75
C GLU A 183 -10.82 -8.49 -6.90
N ALA A 184 -10.99 -9.55 -6.11
CA ALA A 184 -9.91 -10.14 -5.33
C ALA A 184 -8.79 -10.75 -6.20
N GLU A 185 -9.14 -11.38 -7.34
CA GLU A 185 -8.16 -11.81 -8.34
C GLU A 185 -7.39 -10.62 -8.92
N ILE A 186 -8.08 -9.61 -9.46
CA ILE A 186 -7.46 -8.42 -10.08
C ILE A 186 -6.54 -7.71 -9.08
N LYS A 187 -6.92 -7.66 -7.79
CA LYS A 187 -6.10 -7.08 -6.73
C LYS A 187 -4.84 -7.90 -6.44
N ARG A 188 -4.93 -9.24 -6.42
CA ARG A 188 -3.78 -10.14 -6.24
C ARG A 188 -2.83 -10.08 -7.43
N GLU A 189 -3.36 -10.22 -8.63
CA GLU A 189 -2.60 -10.18 -9.88
C GLU A 189 -1.92 -8.83 -10.09
N ARG A 190 -2.57 -7.71 -9.73
CA ARG A 190 -1.89 -6.41 -9.70
C ARG A 190 -0.73 -6.41 -8.71
N GLN A 191 -0.93 -6.88 -7.48
CA GLN A 191 0.16 -6.92 -6.49
C GLN A 191 1.31 -7.86 -6.89
N GLU A 192 1.02 -8.91 -7.65
CA GLU A 192 2.02 -9.82 -8.21
C GLU A 192 2.75 -9.19 -9.41
N ALA A 193 2.03 -8.53 -10.32
CA ALA A 193 2.59 -7.78 -11.43
C ALA A 193 3.47 -6.62 -10.95
N ASP A 194 2.99 -5.79 -10.01
CA ASP A 194 3.74 -4.68 -9.42
C ASP A 194 5.07 -5.18 -8.81
N LYS A 195 5.05 -6.28 -8.04
CA LYS A 195 6.25 -6.91 -7.47
C LYS A 195 7.17 -7.55 -8.52
N GLY A 196 6.58 -8.26 -9.48
CA GLY A 196 7.31 -8.94 -10.55
C GLY A 196 8.04 -7.94 -11.44
N LEU A 197 7.40 -6.81 -11.72
CA LEU A 197 7.94 -5.68 -12.49
C LEU A 197 9.14 -5.07 -11.77
N ILE A 198 9.02 -4.68 -10.49
CA ILE A 198 10.15 -4.20 -9.66
C ILE A 198 11.30 -5.21 -9.66
N GLY A 199 10.98 -6.51 -9.53
CA GLY A 199 11.98 -7.58 -9.60
C GLY A 199 12.68 -7.72 -10.95
N VAL A 200 12.00 -7.41 -12.06
CA VAL A 200 12.61 -7.34 -13.41
C VAL A 200 13.46 -6.09 -13.56
N GLU A 201 12.98 -4.93 -13.08
CA GLU A 201 13.68 -3.65 -13.13
C GLU A 201 15.04 -3.73 -12.43
N GLY A 202 15.07 -4.28 -11.21
CA GLY A 202 16.29 -4.53 -10.46
C GLY A 202 17.26 -5.42 -11.24
N ARG A 203 16.83 -6.62 -11.65
CA ARG A 203 17.69 -7.57 -12.40
C ARG A 203 18.26 -6.99 -13.69
N LYS A 204 17.50 -6.17 -14.42
CA LYS A 204 18.00 -5.48 -15.63
C LYS A 204 18.99 -4.38 -15.28
N THR A 205 18.71 -3.59 -14.25
CA THR A 205 19.59 -2.53 -13.75
C THR A 205 20.92 -3.12 -13.29
N ASP A 206 20.89 -4.21 -12.51
CA ASP A 206 22.07 -4.98 -12.08
C ASP A 206 22.88 -5.50 -13.28
N GLN A 207 22.21 -6.01 -14.32
CA GLN A 207 22.88 -6.51 -15.53
C GLN A 207 23.60 -5.38 -16.30
N VAL A 208 23.00 -4.19 -16.40
CA VAL A 208 23.63 -3.01 -17.01
C VAL A 208 24.77 -2.50 -16.14
N LEU A 209 24.59 -2.42 -14.82
CA LEU A 209 25.63 -2.02 -13.87
C LEU A 209 26.84 -2.98 -13.88
N ALA A 210 26.62 -4.29 -13.94
CA ALA A 210 27.71 -5.27 -14.01
C ALA A 210 28.57 -5.11 -15.27
N ARG A 211 27.94 -4.86 -16.44
CA ARG A 211 28.66 -4.49 -17.67
C ARG A 211 29.41 -3.17 -17.51
N LEU A 212 28.79 -2.22 -16.83
CA LEU A 212 29.34 -0.88 -16.64
C LEU A 212 30.59 -0.87 -15.74
N TYR A 213 30.55 -1.54 -14.59
CA TYR A 213 31.70 -1.70 -13.70
C TYR A 213 32.87 -2.40 -14.40
N ARG A 214 32.59 -3.40 -15.25
CA ARG A 214 33.62 -4.03 -16.08
C ARG A 214 34.26 -3.03 -17.06
N ALA A 215 33.46 -2.23 -17.77
CA ALA A 215 33.97 -1.23 -18.70
C ALA A 215 34.77 -0.10 -18.01
N ILE A 216 34.34 0.32 -16.81
CA ILE A 216 35.09 1.25 -15.95
C ILE A 216 36.44 0.65 -15.56
N ASN A 217 36.45 -0.61 -15.10
CA ASN A 217 37.66 -1.29 -14.66
C ASN A 217 38.69 -1.46 -15.79
N GLU A 218 38.24 -1.87 -16.98
CA GLU A 218 39.07 -2.03 -18.18
C GLU A 218 39.67 -0.68 -18.67
N VAL A 219 38.99 0.45 -18.45
CA VAL A 219 39.52 1.78 -18.77
C VAL A 219 40.43 2.31 -17.66
N ALA A 220 40.08 2.13 -16.39
CA ALA A 220 40.90 2.56 -15.26
C ALA A 220 42.32 1.96 -15.31
N HIS A 221 42.42 0.65 -15.60
CA HIS A 221 43.70 -0.04 -15.79
C HIS A 221 44.52 0.52 -16.97
N ARG A 222 43.87 0.91 -18.09
CA ARG A 222 44.55 1.51 -19.25
C ARG A 222 45.08 2.94 -18.98
N GLU A 223 44.44 3.65 -18.06
CA GLU A 223 44.74 5.05 -17.73
C GLU A 223 45.63 5.19 -16.48
N GLY A 224 46.07 4.09 -15.86
CA GLY A 224 46.87 4.12 -14.62
C GLY A 224 46.09 4.59 -13.39
N VAL A 225 44.78 4.39 -13.38
CA VAL A 225 43.86 4.78 -12.29
C VAL A 225 43.68 3.61 -11.32
N SER A 226 44.15 3.79 -10.09
CA SER A 226 44.11 2.77 -9.03
C SER A 226 42.84 2.84 -8.17
N VAL A 227 42.20 4.02 -8.12
CA VAL A 227 40.94 4.23 -7.38
C VAL A 227 39.99 5.02 -8.26
N VAL A 228 38.76 4.52 -8.46
CA VAL A 228 37.69 5.25 -9.15
C VAL A 228 36.61 5.63 -8.15
N VAL A 229 36.24 6.90 -8.11
CA VAL A 229 35.18 7.44 -7.23
C VAL A 229 34.02 7.97 -8.09
N ASP A 230 32.78 7.77 -7.65
CA ASP A 230 31.62 8.35 -8.33
C ASP A 230 31.58 9.87 -8.14
N LYS A 231 31.27 10.59 -9.22
CA LYS A 231 31.28 12.06 -9.29
C LYS A 231 30.30 12.71 -8.34
N THR A 232 29.23 12.01 -7.93
CA THR A 232 28.27 12.47 -6.92
C THR A 232 28.90 12.69 -5.53
N ALA A 233 30.00 12.00 -5.22
CA ALA A 233 30.72 12.12 -3.96
C ALA A 233 31.84 13.20 -3.98
N ILE A 234 32.02 13.90 -5.10
CA ILE A 234 33.16 14.80 -5.33
C ILE A 234 32.68 16.24 -5.52
N LEU A 235 33.09 17.12 -4.61
CA LEU A 235 32.77 18.56 -4.69
C LEU A 235 33.63 19.31 -5.72
N TYR A 236 34.87 18.87 -5.94
CA TYR A 236 35.81 19.45 -6.91
C TYR A 236 36.83 18.40 -7.36
N GLY A 237 37.10 18.34 -8.67
CA GLY A 237 38.08 17.44 -9.28
C GLY A 237 38.59 18.02 -10.60
N HIS A 238 39.86 17.76 -10.93
CA HIS A 238 40.47 18.30 -12.14
C HIS A 238 39.99 17.52 -13.40
N PRO A 239 39.54 18.16 -14.50
CA PRO A 239 38.83 17.46 -15.57
C PRO A 239 39.65 16.44 -16.36
N ALA A 240 40.99 16.51 -16.37
CA ALA A 240 41.82 15.46 -16.98
C ALA A 240 41.77 14.10 -16.24
N VAL A 241 41.19 14.10 -15.04
CA VAL A 241 41.01 12.95 -14.13
C VAL A 241 39.62 12.32 -14.27
N ASP A 242 38.72 12.95 -15.02
CA ASP A 242 37.41 12.40 -15.39
C ASP A 242 37.58 11.36 -16.52
N ILE A 243 37.28 10.09 -16.24
CA ILE A 243 37.37 9.01 -17.24
C ILE A 243 36.01 8.68 -17.89
N THR A 244 34.94 9.41 -17.56
CA THR A 244 33.56 9.16 -18.05
C THR A 244 33.51 9.09 -19.58
N ASP A 245 34.05 10.08 -20.28
CA ASP A 245 34.01 10.11 -21.76
C ASP A 245 34.93 9.06 -22.42
N LYS A 246 35.88 8.50 -21.67
CA LYS A 246 36.71 7.37 -22.11
C LYS A 246 35.93 6.06 -21.99
N VAL A 247 35.23 5.87 -20.86
CA VAL A 247 34.33 4.73 -20.65
C VAL A 247 33.15 4.75 -21.63
N LEU A 248 32.54 5.90 -21.92
CA LEU A 248 31.48 6.01 -22.95
C LEU A 248 31.95 5.56 -24.35
N LYS A 249 33.20 5.86 -24.73
CA LYS A 249 33.78 5.41 -26.00
C LYS A 249 34.02 3.89 -26.00
N HIS A 250 34.57 3.34 -24.91
CA HIS A 250 34.81 1.90 -24.76
C HIS A 250 33.50 1.09 -24.77
N LEU A 251 32.45 1.56 -24.06
CA LEU A 251 31.12 0.98 -24.10
C LEU A 251 30.53 0.95 -25.51
N ARG A 252 30.67 2.03 -26.28
CA ARG A 252 30.16 2.09 -27.67
C ARG A 252 30.94 1.17 -28.60
N GLY A 253 32.26 1.08 -28.46
CA GLY A 253 33.09 0.13 -29.21
C GLY A 253 32.76 -1.33 -28.93
N ASN A 254 32.40 -1.65 -27.68
CA ASN A 254 32.08 -3.02 -27.26
C ASN A 254 30.57 -3.36 -27.30
N ALA A 255 29.69 -2.43 -27.73
CA ALA A 255 28.24 -2.65 -27.83
C ALA A 255 27.81 -3.30 -29.16
N GLN A 256 28.77 -3.51 -30.06
CA GLN A 256 28.61 -4.25 -31.31
C GLN A 256 28.74 -5.76 -31.03
N PRO A 257 27.73 -6.59 -31.35
CA PRO A 257 27.89 -8.04 -31.42
C PRO A 257 28.61 -8.48 -32.70
#